data_AF-W9BLW7-F1
#
_entry.id   AF-W9BLW7-F1
#
_cell.length_a   1.000
_cell.length_b   1.000
_cell.length_c   1.000
_cell.angle_alpha   90.00
_cell.angle_beta   90.00
_cell.angle_gamma   90.00
#
_symmetry.space_group_name_H-M   'P 1'
#
loop_
_entity.id
_entity.type
_entity.pdbx_description
1 polymer ?
#
loop_
_entity_poly.entity_id
_entity_poly.type
_entity_poly.pdbx_seq_one_letter_code
_entity_poly.pdbx_strand_id
1 'polypeptide(L)'
;MPAEVAAYTARESSSRPAVLGLMLCCCSALCLAVAAVLTLTVWGSPEFAADFDGGTRTAQVSTDVRLATGLLIGGVLGAIGAVIRGGGHVVRAVGILLLLLVAPGMAILTLPLLDYYG
;
A
#
# COMPACT_ATOMS: atom_id res chain seq x y z
N MET A 1 5.05 -32.12 34.63
CA MET A 1 5.55 -30.84 34.06
C MET A 1 5.68 -30.75 32.52
N PRO A 2 5.18 -31.66 31.66
CA PRO A 2 5.17 -31.41 30.20
C PRO A 2 3.90 -30.70 29.67
N ALA A 3 2.79 -30.71 30.42
CA ALA A 3 1.51 -30.17 29.98
C ALA A 3 1.46 -28.62 29.96
N GLU A 4 2.19 -27.96 30.87
CA GLU A 4 2.21 -26.49 30.95
C GLU A 4 3.05 -25.85 29.83
N VAL A 5 4.12 -26.52 29.39
CA VAL A 5 4.96 -26.05 28.27
C VAL A 5 4.19 -26.11 26.95
N ALA A 6 3.43 -27.19 26.72
CA ALA A 6 2.58 -27.32 25.53
C ALA A 6 1.46 -26.26 25.49
N ALA A 7 0.84 -25.98 26.65
CA ALA A 7 -0.19 -24.94 26.77
C ALA A 7 0.37 -23.52 26.59
N TYR A 8 1.60 -23.25 27.03
CA TYR A 8 2.30 -21.99 26.79
C TYR A 8 2.59 -21.79 25.29
N THR A 9 3.17 -22.81 24.62
CA THR A 9 3.46 -22.74 23.18
C THR A 9 2.20 -22.61 22.32
N ALA A 10 1.08 -23.25 22.73
CA ALA A 10 -0.20 -23.14 22.02
C ALA A 10 -0.87 -21.77 22.20
N ARG A 11 -0.71 -21.13 23.37
CA ARG A 11 -1.17 -19.74 23.57
C ARG A 11 -0.33 -18.74 22.79
N GLU A 12 0.99 -18.96 22.72
CA GLU A 12 1.90 -18.09 21.99
C GLU A 12 1.73 -18.20 20.46
N SER A 13 1.37 -19.38 19.94
CA SER A 13 1.05 -19.54 18.51
C SER A 13 -0.30 -18.92 18.14
N SER A 14 -1.24 -18.80 19.09
CA SER A 14 -2.57 -18.23 18.85
C SER A 14 -2.59 -16.70 18.83
N SER A 15 -1.67 -16.01 19.52
CA SER A 15 -1.65 -14.54 19.62
C SER A 15 -0.84 -13.85 18.52
N ARG A 16 0.18 -14.52 17.97
CA ARG A 16 1.07 -14.01 16.92
C ARG A 16 0.44 -13.69 15.55
N PRO A 17 -0.60 -14.39 15.03
CA PRO A 17 -1.14 -14.10 13.70
C PRO A 17 -1.97 -12.81 13.65
N ALA A 18 -2.58 -12.38 14.76
CA ALA A 18 -3.36 -11.15 14.79
C ALA A 18 -2.49 -9.89 14.70
N VAL A 19 -1.36 -9.86 15.44
CA VAL A 19 -0.44 -8.71 15.47
C VAL A 19 0.25 -8.51 14.12
N LEU A 20 0.72 -9.61 13.50
CA LEU A 20 1.36 -9.54 12.19
C LEU A 20 0.40 -9.03 11.11
N GLY A 21 -0.84 -9.54 11.09
CA GLY A 21 -1.85 -9.06 10.15
C GLY A 21 -2.17 -7.58 10.31
N LEU A 22 -2.27 -7.11 11.56
CA LEU A 22 -2.50 -5.69 11.86
C LEU A 22 -1.33 -4.82 11.39
N MET A 23 -0.09 -5.23 11.65
CA MET A 23 1.10 -4.53 11.17
C MET A 23 1.11 -4.43 9.63
N LEU A 24 0.85 -5.55 8.94
CA LEU A 24 0.79 -5.58 7.47
C LEU A 24 -0.32 -4.68 6.92
N CYS A 25 -1.47 -4.63 7.61
CA CYS A 25 -2.59 -3.77 7.24
C CYS A 25 -2.23 -2.29 7.42
N CYS A 26 -1.60 -1.91 8.54
CA CYS A 26 -1.12 -0.55 8.79
C CYS A 26 -0.05 -0.13 7.79
N CYS A 27 0.95 -0.97 7.52
CA CYS A 27 1.98 -0.70 6.51
C CYS A 27 1.35 -0.52 5.13
N SER A 28 0.40 -1.39 4.76
CA SER A 28 -0.32 -1.28 3.49
C SER A 28 -1.07 0.05 3.36
N ALA A 29 -1.85 0.41 4.38
CA ALA A 29 -2.59 1.66 4.40
C ALA A 29 -1.67 2.88 4.29
N LEU A 30 -0.54 2.88 5.02
CA LEU A 30 0.46 3.95 4.95
C LEU A 30 1.08 4.05 3.56
N CYS A 31 1.52 2.93 2.97
CA CYS A 31 2.08 2.92 1.62
C CYS A 31 1.09 3.47 0.58
N LEU A 32 -0.18 3.02 0.63
CA LEU A 32 -1.23 3.51 -0.26
C LEU A 32 -1.54 4.99 -0.04
N ALA A 33 -1.55 5.47 1.22
CA ALA A 33 -1.77 6.87 1.53
C ALA A 33 -0.64 7.77 1.03
N VAL A 34 0.62 7.39 1.22
CA VAL A 34 1.76 8.16 0.71
C VAL A 34 1.79 8.14 -0.82
N ALA A 35 1.50 6.99 -1.45
CA ALA A 35 1.33 6.92 -2.90
C ALA A 35 0.23 7.86 -3.39
N ALA A 36 -0.90 7.94 -2.68
CA ALA A 36 -2.00 8.86 -3.00
C ALA A 36 -1.58 10.31 -2.98
N VAL A 37 -0.90 10.72 -1.91
CA VAL A 37 -0.40 12.09 -1.78
C VAL A 37 0.56 12.42 -2.91
N LEU A 38 1.56 11.56 -3.18
CA LEU A 38 2.55 11.79 -4.24
C LEU A 38 1.90 11.89 -5.63
N THR A 39 1.01 10.95 -5.96
CA THR A 39 0.27 10.95 -7.23
C THR A 39 -0.56 12.23 -7.37
N LEU A 40 -1.31 12.63 -6.33
CA LEU A 40 -2.12 13.86 -6.36
C LEU A 40 -1.27 15.12 -6.42
N THR A 41 -0.10 15.15 -5.76
CA THR A 41 0.81 16.29 -5.86
C THR A 41 1.36 16.44 -7.28
N VAL A 42 1.65 15.34 -7.98
CA VAL A 42 2.05 15.39 -9.39
C VAL A 42 0.93 15.92 -10.26
N TRP A 43 -0.29 15.37 -10.15
CA TRP A 43 -1.45 15.84 -10.91
C TRP A 43 -1.76 17.33 -10.68
N GLY A 44 -1.56 17.82 -9.45
CA GLY A 44 -1.78 19.21 -9.08
C GLY A 44 -0.58 20.14 -9.26
N SER A 45 0.56 19.63 -9.74
CA SER A 45 1.80 20.40 -9.84
C SER A 45 1.77 21.33 -11.07
N PRO A 46 2.28 22.57 -10.95
CA PRO A 46 2.42 23.46 -12.10
C PRO A 46 3.42 22.90 -13.14
N GLU A 47 4.41 22.10 -12.69
CA GLU A 47 5.35 21.40 -13.56
C GLU A 47 4.63 20.41 -14.48
N PHE A 48 3.68 19.62 -13.93
CA PHE A 48 2.86 18.71 -14.74
C PHE A 48 2.03 19.45 -15.79
N ALA A 49 1.44 20.59 -15.43
CA ALA A 49 0.67 21.41 -16.36
C ALA A 49 1.55 21.96 -17.50
N ALA A 50 2.75 22.45 -17.18
CA ALA A 50 3.71 22.94 -18.17
C ALA A 50 4.20 21.83 -19.11
N ASP A 51 4.46 20.63 -18.57
CA ASP A 51 4.87 19.46 -19.35
C ASP A 51 3.74 18.99 -20.29
N PHE A 52 2.48 19.05 -19.84
CA PHE A 52 1.31 18.69 -20.65
C PHE A 52 1.04 19.67 -21.80
N ASP A 53 1.27 20.96 -21.59
CA ASP A 53 1.08 22.04 -22.58
C ASP A 53 2.19 22.11 -23.66
N GLY A 54 3.06 21.11 -23.73
CA GLY A 54 4.12 21.00 -24.74
C GLY A 54 5.52 21.33 -24.23
N GLY A 55 5.71 21.41 -22.91
CA GLY A 55 6.99 21.57 -22.26
C GLY A 55 7.90 20.33 -22.30
N THR A 56 9.06 20.43 -21.65
CA THR A 56 10.04 19.34 -21.54
C THR A 56 9.88 18.58 -20.23
N ARG A 57 9.59 17.27 -20.30
CA ARG A 57 9.41 16.39 -19.15
C ARG A 57 10.43 16.61 -18.02
N THR A 58 9.94 16.85 -16.81
CA THR A 58 10.77 17.11 -15.63
C THR A 58 11.24 15.83 -14.92
N ALA A 59 12.53 15.78 -14.54
CA ALA A 59 13.12 14.62 -13.87
C ALA A 59 12.59 14.40 -12.44
N GLN A 60 12.21 15.48 -11.74
CA GLN A 60 11.66 15.38 -10.39
C GLN A 60 10.29 14.71 -10.38
N VAL A 61 9.37 15.13 -11.26
CA VAL A 61 8.04 14.51 -11.42
C VAL A 61 8.16 13.02 -11.75
N SER A 62 9.11 12.64 -12.62
CA SER A 62 9.37 11.22 -12.92
C SER A 62 9.81 10.40 -11.71
N THR A 63 10.57 11.02 -10.79
CA THR A 63 11.05 10.34 -9.56
C THR A 63 9.90 10.13 -8.59
N ASP A 64 9.05 11.14 -8.41
CA ASP A 64 7.88 11.07 -7.53
C ASP A 64 6.87 10.02 -8.03
N VAL A 65 6.64 9.95 -9.34
CA VAL A 65 5.76 8.94 -9.97
C VAL A 65 6.31 7.52 -9.77
N ARG A 66 7.62 7.31 -9.93
CA ARG A 66 8.26 6.01 -9.69
C ARG A 66 8.17 5.60 -8.22
N LEU A 67 8.37 6.53 -7.29
CA LEU A 67 8.21 6.30 -5.86
C LEU A 67 6.77 5.96 -5.50
N ALA A 68 5.80 6.72 -6.01
CA ALA A 68 4.37 6.48 -5.82
C ALA A 68 3.96 5.10 -6.33
N THR A 69 4.47 4.70 -7.51
CA THR A 69 4.24 3.37 -8.09
C THR A 69 4.82 2.26 -7.21
N GLY A 70 6.05 2.43 -6.71
CA GLY A 70 6.67 1.47 -5.80
C GLY A 70 5.89 1.31 -4.50
N LEU A 71 5.42 2.42 -3.93
CA LEU A 71 4.57 2.44 -2.73
C LEU A 71 3.21 1.79 -2.98
N LEU A 72 2.60 1.98 -4.15
CA LEU A 72 1.37 1.31 -4.54
C LEU A 72 1.55 -0.21 -4.56
N ILE A 73 2.61 -0.70 -5.21
CA ILE A 73 2.93 -2.13 -5.27
C ILE A 73 3.17 -2.70 -3.85
N GLY A 74 3.99 -2.01 -3.04
CA GLY A 74 4.26 -2.41 -1.66
C GLY A 74 2.99 -2.42 -0.80
N GLY A 75 2.12 -1.43 -0.99
CA GLY A 75 0.81 -1.34 -0.34
C GLY A 75 -0.09 -2.52 -0.67
N VAL A 76 -0.20 -2.89 -1.95
CA VAL A 76 -0.98 -4.06 -2.40
C VAL A 76 -0.45 -5.36 -1.80
N LEU A 77 0.87 -5.58 -1.83
CA LEU A 77 1.49 -6.77 -1.25
C LEU A 77 1.27 -6.85 0.26
N GLY A 78 1.35 -5.71 0.96
CA GLY A 78 1.02 -5.61 2.38
C GLY A 78 -0.44 -5.98 2.68
N ALA A 79 -1.39 -5.51 1.86
CA ALA A 79 -2.80 -5.85 2.02
C ALA A 79 -3.07 -7.35 1.78
N ILE A 80 -2.47 -7.93 0.74
CA ILE A 80 -2.55 -9.38 0.48
C ILE A 80 -1.99 -10.15 1.69
N GLY A 81 -0.83 -9.74 2.20
CA GLY A 81 -0.23 -10.33 3.40
C GLY A 81 -1.15 -10.23 4.62
N ALA A 82 -1.79 -9.08 4.84
CA ALA A 82 -2.74 -8.86 5.91
C ALA A 82 -3.99 -9.74 5.80
N VAL A 83 -4.51 -9.97 4.58
CA VAL A 83 -5.65 -10.87 4.35
C VAL A 83 -5.27 -12.34 4.64
N ILE A 84 -4.11 -12.79 4.18
CA ILE A 84 -3.67 -14.18 4.33
C ILE A 84 -3.28 -14.48 5.79
N ARG A 85 -2.49 -13.59 6.41
CA ARG A 85 -1.92 -13.80 7.75
C ARG A 85 -2.80 -13.22 8.86
N GLY A 86 -3.79 -12.39 8.55
CA GLY A 86 -4.64 -11.73 9.54
C GLY A 86 -5.48 -12.71 10.33
N GLY A 87 -5.22 -12.79 11.63
CA GLY A 87 -5.96 -13.63 12.57
C GLY A 87 -7.37 -13.12 12.92
N GLY A 88 -7.72 -11.87 12.59
CA GLY A 88 -9.01 -11.26 12.93
C GLY A 88 -9.87 -10.89 11.73
N HIS A 89 -11.19 -11.07 11.84
CA HIS A 89 -12.17 -10.72 10.79
C HIS A 89 -12.07 -9.26 10.36
N VAL A 90 -11.80 -8.34 11.30
CA VAL A 90 -11.63 -6.91 11.02
C VAL A 90 -10.42 -6.66 10.14
N VAL A 91 -9.26 -7.24 10.46
CA VAL A 91 -8.02 -7.07 9.67
C VAL A 91 -8.20 -7.58 8.25
N ARG A 92 -8.88 -8.72 8.08
CA ARG A 92 -9.19 -9.26 6.75
C ARG A 92 -10.15 -8.35 5.98
N ALA A 93 -11.20 -7.84 6.63
CA ALA A 93 -12.15 -6.93 6.01
C ALA A 93 -11.47 -5.63 5.54
N VAL A 94 -10.60 -5.04 6.37
CA VAL A 94 -9.81 -3.85 5.99
C VAL A 94 -8.85 -4.18 4.85
N GLY A 95 -8.14 -5.31 4.92
CA GLY A 95 -7.24 -5.76 3.83
C GLY A 95 -7.99 -5.93 2.50
N ILE A 96 -9.19 -6.50 2.52
CA ILE A 96 -10.06 -6.63 1.34
C ILE A 96 -10.51 -5.26 0.84
N LEU A 97 -10.91 -4.35 1.73
CA LEU A 97 -11.31 -2.99 1.35
C LEU A 97 -10.16 -2.24 0.66
N LEU A 98 -8.94 -2.36 1.20
CA LEU A 98 -7.74 -1.78 0.60
C LEU A 98 -7.49 -2.35 -0.81
N LEU A 99 -7.71 -3.66 -1.01
CA LEU A 99 -7.49 -4.31 -2.32
C LEU A 99 -8.59 -4.03 -3.35
N LEU A 100 -9.84 -3.95 -2.93
CA LEU A 100 -10.97 -3.81 -3.86
C LEU A 100 -11.30 -2.36 -4.20
N LEU A 101 -11.03 -1.42 -3.29
CA LEU A 101 -11.42 -0.02 -3.48
C LEU A 101 -10.19 0.88 -3.63
N VAL A 102 -9.27 0.82 -2.68
CA VAL A 102 -8.17 1.79 -2.58
C VAL A 102 -7.12 1.53 -3.66
N ALA A 103 -6.65 0.28 -3.79
CA ALA A 103 -5.63 -0.05 -4.78
C ALA A 103 -6.06 0.20 -6.23
N PRO A 104 -7.28 -0.18 -6.68
CA PRO A 104 -7.73 0.13 -8.04
C PRO A 104 -7.91 1.64 -8.27
N GLY A 105 -8.50 2.36 -7.30
CA GLY A 105 -8.62 3.83 -7.38
C GLY A 105 -7.26 4.49 -7.52
N MET A 106 -6.28 4.03 -6.74
CA MET A 106 -4.91 4.51 -6.83
C MET A 106 -4.23 4.14 -8.14
N ALA A 107 -4.48 2.94 -8.68
CA ALA A 107 -3.94 2.53 -9.96
C ALA A 107 -4.48 3.39 -11.10
N ILE A 108 -5.77 3.72 -11.11
CA ILE A 108 -6.39 4.59 -12.11
C ILE A 108 -5.74 5.98 -12.12
N LEU A 109 -5.37 6.51 -10.95
CA LEU A 109 -4.69 7.80 -10.86
C LEU A 109 -3.20 7.73 -11.20
N THR A 110 -2.52 6.64 -10.85
CA THR A 110 -1.05 6.57 -10.94
C THR A 110 -0.57 6.03 -12.28
N LEU A 111 -1.30 5.09 -12.91
CA LEU A 111 -0.88 4.44 -14.16
C LEU A 111 -0.73 5.41 -15.35
N PRO A 112 -1.61 6.39 -15.57
CA PRO A 112 -1.42 7.35 -16.66
C PRO A 112 -0.16 8.20 -16.49
N LEU A 113 0.15 8.59 -15.24
CA LEU A 113 1.38 9.30 -14.94
C LEU A 113 2.61 8.43 -15.14
N LEU A 114 2.52 7.15 -14.81
CA LEU A 114 3.60 6.19 -15.05
C LEU A 114 3.83 5.97 -16.55
N ASP A 115 2.80 5.91 -17.37
CA ASP A 115 2.97 5.83 -18.82
C ASP A 115 3.61 7.09 -19.40
N TYR A 116 3.25 8.25 -18.85
CA TYR A 116 3.76 9.54 -19.32
C TYR A 116 5.19 9.85 -18.84
N TYR A 117 5.53 9.57 -17.59
CA TYR A 117 6.83 9.91 -16.96
C TYR A 117 7.73 8.71 -16.66
N GLY A 118 7.24 7.48 -16.80
CA GLY A 118 7.94 6.23 -16.44
C GLY A 118 9.16 5.95 -17.29
#